data_AF-A0A831UUG6-F1
#
_entry.id   AF-A0A831UUG6-F1
#
_cell.length_a   1.000
_cell.length_b   1.000
_cell.length_c   1.000
_cell.angle_alpha   90.00
_cell.angle_beta   90.00
_cell.angle_gamma   90.00
#
_symmetry.space_group_name_H-M   'P 1'
#
loop_
_entity.id
_entity.type
_entity.pdbx_description
1 polymer ?
#
loop_
_entity_poly.entity_id
_entity_poly.type
_entity_poly.pdbx_seq_one_letter_code
_entity_poly.pdbx_strand_id
1 'polypeptide(L)' 'MSTNMRNSHLEKSKRNQQIRKLLASGRTQAEVAKRFRISGQRLNQLVQKWEWQGLLERNEEWFALPEKGRTPEKVIHKP' A
#
# COMPACT_ATOMS: atom_id res chain seq x y z
N MET A 1 -23.35 20.76 1.13
CA MET A 1 -22.73 19.80 2.07
C MET A 1 -21.64 19.05 1.34
N SER A 2 -20.38 19.31 1.68
CA SER A 2 -19.20 18.76 1.00
C SER A 2 -18.75 17.47 1.68
N THR A 3 -19.02 16.32 1.05
CA THR A 3 -18.38 15.04 1.42
C THR A 3 -17.53 14.55 0.25
N ASN A 4 -16.23 14.67 0.50
CA ASN A 4 -15.11 14.59 -0.41
C ASN A 4 -14.78 13.11 -0.69
N MET A 5 -15.46 12.50 -1.67
CA MET A 5 -15.27 11.10 -2.08
C MET A 5 -13.96 10.91 -2.89
N ARG A 6 -12.79 11.08 -2.26
CA ARG A 6 -11.47 10.95 -2.91
C ARG A 6 -10.75 9.61 -2.65
N ASN A 7 -11.47 8.49 -2.67
CA ASN A 7 -10.82 7.17 -2.44
C ASN A 7 -10.34 6.44 -3.72
N SER A 8 -10.54 6.99 -4.92
CA SER A 8 -10.80 6.11 -6.08
C SER A 8 -9.84 6.22 -7.26
N HIS A 9 -8.56 6.53 -7.08
CA HIS A 9 -7.57 6.42 -8.18
C HIS A 9 -6.43 5.43 -7.91
N LEU A 10 -6.02 5.29 -6.65
CA LEU A 10 -4.92 4.39 -6.29
C LEU A 10 -5.33 2.92 -6.26
N GLU A 11 -6.59 2.63 -5.94
CA GLU A 11 -7.15 1.28 -6.07
C GLU A 11 -7.52 0.91 -7.50
N LYS A 12 -7.85 1.89 -8.36
CA LYS A 12 -8.36 1.63 -9.72
C LYS A 12 -7.27 1.20 -10.70
N SER A 13 -6.00 1.54 -10.47
CA SER A 13 -4.94 1.13 -11.38
C SER A 13 -4.58 -0.34 -11.15
N LYS A 14 -4.80 -1.20 -12.16
CA LYS A 14 -4.37 -2.62 -12.17
C LYS A 14 -2.91 -2.77 -11.72
N ARG A 15 -2.05 -1.81 -12.10
CA ARG A 15 -0.64 -1.74 -11.69
C ARG A 15 -0.48 -1.71 -10.18
N ASN A 16 -1.22 -0.86 -9.48
CA ASN A 16 -1.12 -0.69 -8.04
C ASN A 16 -1.61 -1.92 -7.27
N GLN A 17 -2.65 -2.58 -7.78
CA GLN A 17 -3.10 -3.87 -7.24
C GLN A 17 -2.03 -4.95 -7.38
N GLN A 18 -1.34 -5.01 -8.53
CA GLN A 18 -0.24 -5.95 -8.75
C GLN A 18 0.97 -5.65 -7.85
N ILE A 19 1.32 -4.37 -7.67
CA ILE A 19 2.39 -3.95 -6.74
C ILE A 19 2.08 -4.43 -5.32
N ARG A 20 0.86 -4.19 -4.81
CA ARG A 20 0.42 -4.66 -3.48
C ARG A 20 0.52 -6.17 -3.36
N LYS A 21 0.03 -6.93 -4.35
CA LYS A 21 0.10 -8.39 -4.36
C LYS A 21 1.54 -8.91 -4.33
N LEU A 22 2.46 -8.26 -5.07
CA LEU A 22 3.87 -8.65 -5.08
C LEU A 22 4.57 -8.36 -3.76
N LEU A 23 4.28 -7.22 -3.13
CA LEU A 23 4.79 -6.92 -1.80
C LEU A 23 4.26 -7.93 -0.78
N ALA A 24 2.98 -8.27 -0.86
CA ALA A 24 2.35 -9.25 0.02
C ALA A 24 2.80 -10.71 -0.23
N SER A 25 3.33 -11.01 -1.41
CA SER A 25 3.94 -12.31 -1.71
C SER A 25 5.40 -12.40 -1.24
N GLY A 26 5.85 -11.46 -0.39
CA GLY A 26 7.22 -11.43 0.12
C GLY A 26 8.26 -10.88 -0.86
N ARG A 27 7.89 -10.13 -1.90
CA ARG A 27 8.91 -9.45 -2.74
C ARG A 27 9.37 -8.17 -2.07
N THR A 28 10.68 -7.91 -2.14
CA THR A 28 11.24 -6.68 -1.59
C THR A 28 10.79 -5.45 -2.39
N GLN A 29 10.71 -4.28 -1.75
CA GLN A 29 10.39 -3.04 -2.44
C GLN A 29 11.37 -2.76 -3.59
N ALA A 30 12.65 -3.13 -3.46
CA ALA A 30 13.64 -2.95 -4.51
C ALA A 30 13.32 -3.77 -5.79
N GLU A 31 12.96 -5.05 -5.62
CA GLU A 31 12.56 -5.90 -6.74
C GLU A 31 11.28 -5.38 -7.41
N VAL A 32 10.29 -4.98 -6.61
CA VAL A 32 9.03 -4.45 -7.11
C VAL A 32 9.24 -3.12 -7.85
N ALA A 33 10.05 -2.22 -7.30
CA ALA A 33 10.39 -0.94 -7.94
C ALA A 33 11.04 -1.15 -9.32
N LYS A 34 12.01 -2.07 -9.41
CA LYS A 34 12.67 -2.45 -10.67
C LYS A 34 11.68 -3.03 -11.68
N ARG A 35 10.78 -3.92 -11.23
CA ARG A 35 9.78 -4.57 -12.09
C ARG A 35 8.79 -3.58 -12.70
N PHE A 36 8.36 -2.58 -11.94
CA PHE A 36 7.39 -1.58 -12.40
C PHE A 36 8.03 -0.29 -12.94
N ARG A 37 9.37 -0.22 -13.02
CA ARG A 37 10.13 0.97 -13.44
C ARG A 37 9.70 2.23 -12.70
N ILE A 38 9.53 2.12 -11.38
CA ILE A 38 9.26 3.25 -10.48
C ILE A 38 10.44 3.45 -9.55
N SER A 39 10.65 4.68 -9.08
CA SER A 39 11.67 4.94 -8.07
C SER A 39 11.29 4.30 -6.74
N GLY A 40 12.30 3.91 -5.95
CA GLY A 40 12.09 3.41 -4.59
C GLY A 40 11.34 4.42 -3.72
N GLN A 41 11.64 5.71 -3.86
CA GLN A 41 10.92 6.79 -3.17
C GLN A 41 9.43 6.83 -3.52
N ARG A 42 9.08 6.70 -4.81
CA ARG A 42 7.68 6.67 -5.25
C ARG A 42 6.96 5.43 -4.73
N LEU A 43 7.63 4.29 -4.70
CA LEU A 43 7.07 3.06 -4.12
C LEU A 43 6.84 3.20 -2.62
N ASN A 44 7.78 3.82 -1.89
CA ASN A 44 7.64 4.08 -0.46
C ASN A 44 6.42 4.98 -0.16
N GLN A 45 6.23 6.06 -0.93
CA GLN A 45 5.04 6.90 -0.82
C GLN A 45 3.73 6.13 -1.07
N LEU A 46 3.72 5.18 -2.01
CA LEU A 46 2.56 4.32 -2.26
C LEU A 46 2.29 3.38 -1.07
N VAL A 47 3.34 2.76 -0.53
CA VAL A 47 3.25 1.87 0.63
C VAL A 47 2.71 2.59 1.84
N GLN A 48 3.29 3.74 2.22
CA GLN A 48 2.79 4.55 3.33
C GLN A 48 1.32 4.91 3.16
N LYS A 49 0.93 5.30 1.93
CA LYS A 49 -0.46 5.63 1.65
C LYS A 49 -1.38 4.42 1.79
N TRP A 50 -0.93 3.23 1.38
CA TRP A 50 -1.71 2.00 1.55
C TRP A 50 -1.80 1.58 3.02
N GLU A 51 -0.74 1.76 3.81
CA GLU A 51 -0.78 1.56 5.26
C GLU A 51 -1.81 2.49 5.91
N TRP A 52 -1.76 3.78 5.59
CA TRP A 52 -2.74 4.78 6.07
C TRP A 52 -4.18 4.46 5.67
N GLN A 53 -4.37 3.88 4.49
CA GLN A 53 -5.70 3.51 3.98
C GLN A 53 -6.15 2.11 4.42
N GLY A 54 -5.29 1.31 5.06
CA GLY A 54 -5.64 -0.06 5.39
C GLY A 54 -5.73 -1.00 4.22
N LEU A 55 -4.87 -0.79 3.24
CA LEU A 55 -4.78 -1.59 2.02
C LEU A 55 -3.54 -2.47 1.98
N LEU A 56 -2.62 -2.27 2.92
CA LEU A 56 -1.39 -3.04 3.10
C LEU A 56 -0.97 -2.91 4.56
N GLU A 57 -0.54 -4.01 5.17
CA GLU A 57 0.01 -4.04 6.52
C GLU A 57 1.51 -4.37 6.44
N ARG A 58 2.30 -3.70 7.28
CA ARG A 58 3.74 -3.96 7.39
C ARG A 58 4.00 -4.79 8.64
N ASN A 59 4.57 -5.97 8.42
CA ASN A 59 5.14 -6.82 9.47
C ASN A 59 6.65 -6.54 9.59
N GLU A 60 7.29 -7.07 10.63
CA GLU A 60 8.70 -6.82 10.99
C GLU A 60 9.68 -7.06 9.83
N GLU A 61 9.37 -8.00 8.93
CA GLU A 61 10.22 -8.34 7.79
C GLU A 61 9.51 -8.26 6.41
N TRP A 62 8.17 -8.23 6.36
CA TRP A 62 7.40 -8.41 5.13
C TRP A 62 6.12 -7.57 5.09
N PHE A 63 5.47 -7.48 3.92
CA PHE A 63 4.14 -6.88 3.78
C PHE A 63 3.06 -7.95 3.72
N ALA A 64 1.85 -7.63 4.19
CA ALA A 64 0.68 -8.49 4.09
C ALA A 64 -0.52 -7.71 3.53
N LEU A 65 -1.43 -8.41 2.84
CA LEU A 65 -2.74 -7.85 2.52
C LEU A 65 -3.65 -7.99 3.74
N PRO A 66 -4.38 -6.94 4.15
CA PRO A 66 -5.29 -7.03 5.28
C PRO A 66 -6.41 -8.02 4.97
N GLU A 67 -6.85 -8.78 5.98
CA GLU A 67 -8.02 -9.63 5.87
C GLU A 67 -9.25 -8.78 5.53
N LYS A 68 -9.95 -9.18 4.47
CA LYS A 68 -11.03 -8.44 3.83
C LYS A 68 -12.09 -8.04 4.86
N GLY A 69 -12.10 -6.76 5.25
CA GLY A 69 -13.10 -6.20 6.18
C GLY A 69 -12.52 -5.54 7.44
N ARG A 70 -11.22 -5.65 7.72
CA ARG A 70 -10.58 -4.80 8.73
C ARG A 70 -10.12 -3.49 8.08
N THR A 71 -10.78 -2.38 8.37
CA THR A 71 -10.06 -1.11 8.44
C THR A 71 -9.01 -1.26 9.53
N PRO A 72 -7.72 -1.00 9.28
CA PRO A 72 -6.72 -1.05 10.33
C PRO A 72 -7.17 -0.07 11.39
N GLU A 73 -7.26 -0.56 12.62
CA GLU A 73 -7.31 0.28 13.78
C GLU A 73 -6.14 1.24 13.66
N LYS A 74 -6.43 2.55 13.54
CA LYS A 74 -5.48 3.63 13.25
C LYS A 74 -4.06 3.25 13.66
N VAL A 75 -3.15 3.08 12.69
CA VAL A 75 -1.72 3.03 12.97
C VAL A 75 -1.35 4.43 13.47
N ILE A 76 -1.41 4.64 14.78
CA ILE A 76 -0.96 5.84 15.47
C ILE A 76 0.56 5.84 15.34
N HIS A 77 1.08 6.45 14.27
CA HIS A 77 2.46 6.89 14.30
C HIS A 77 2.56 8.01 15.33
N LYS A 78 3.14 7.69 16.48
CA LYS A 78 3.52 8.67 17.49
C LYS A 78 4.54 9.64 16.83
N PRO A 79 4.37 10.96 16.97
CA PRO A 79 5.22 11.98 16.34
C PRO A 79 6.69 11.87 16.74
#